data_AF-A0A1H4IAX1-F1
#
_entry.id   AF-A0A1H4IAX1-F1
#
_cell.length_a   1.000
_cell.length_b   1.000
_cell.length_c   1.000
_cell.angle_alpha   90.00
_cell.angle_beta   90.00
_cell.angle_gamma   90.00
#
_symmetry.space_group_name_H-M   'P 1'
#
loop_
_entity.id
_entity.type
_entity.pdbx_description
1 polymer ?
#
loop_
_entity_poly.entity_id
_entity_poly.type
_entity_poly.pdbx_seq_one_letter_code
_entity_poly.pdbx_strand_id
1 'polypeptide(L)'
;MFDGGDASVTLQDLFPETGDTASLENVYGDDVKTIDLGLRANTRLQSESSSEGEAYRTLIDSGNRMSVDLSNDPMLNQADQVRSPDFMDGFKQNFADCTSTEVFENVTKNAHVANYKTCERVVDQGGNVEFLHDYKVGVIEYVSGQPNFQSCGPGCLYIWVGMVGDNYWSGNCKIYEEYTRFRVIAKDAIISATVDRAVFDESFVRLEDQREPLVDVGRAIQARVLQWVALPVGVGIGHTKTLAKAAQHASKIWREKTGGVVDLRKPEAVEWLLRRMPVEEVWGIGRRMRDNLAGEGIKTAWELSHAEPRTMGRKYSVVLERTIRELRGESCIDMEQSPPDTQTICSSKMFGQRVHTIEGLGQALATYIHKAAEKLRKQRSLCGGLRIGIQTSFHGDGPKYANAATVIPDYPTDDVRVLTKHALRALEGIYRPGFAYSKAEVMLMDLRKRGEYTQDLFTPSQPARTDALMSVMDKINRRWGHDCLRTAAVPLSPDWGMRRALLSPSYMTSWDQMWTVQC
;
A
#
# COMPACT_ATOMS: atom_id res chain seq x y z
N MET A 1 16.23 -21.93 47.79
CA MET A 1 16.45 -23.36 48.05
C MET A 1 15.32 -24.08 47.35
N PHE A 2 15.54 -24.44 46.09
CA PHE A 2 14.69 -25.38 45.37
C PHE A 2 15.65 -26.47 44.94
N ASP A 3 15.57 -27.59 45.66
CA ASP A 3 16.34 -28.79 45.39
C ASP A 3 16.01 -29.31 44.00
N GLY A 4 17.04 -29.60 43.23
CA GLY A 4 16.96 -30.35 41.99
C GLY A 4 16.66 -31.82 42.26
N GLY A 5 15.43 -32.10 42.70
CA GLY A 5 14.86 -33.44 42.63
C GLY A 5 14.24 -33.64 41.26
N ASP A 6 14.72 -34.65 40.51
CA ASP A 6 14.06 -35.16 39.31
C ASP A 6 12.62 -35.55 39.65
N ALA A 7 11.68 -34.64 39.41
CA ALA A 7 10.26 -34.94 39.46
C ALA A 7 9.87 -35.49 38.09
N SER A 8 9.77 -36.82 37.97
CA SER A 8 9.18 -37.45 36.80
C SER A 8 7.67 -37.21 36.81
N VAL A 9 7.19 -36.34 35.94
CA VAL A 9 5.75 -36.18 35.67
C VAL A 9 5.35 -37.30 34.70
N THR A 10 4.38 -38.14 35.06
CA THR A 10 3.92 -39.22 34.18
C THR A 10 2.96 -38.66 33.13
N LEU A 11 2.85 -39.31 31.97
CA LEU A 11 1.98 -38.80 30.89
C LEU A 11 0.51 -38.73 31.33
N GLN A 12 0.12 -39.61 32.24
CA GLN A 12 -1.22 -39.70 32.84
C GLN A 12 -1.56 -38.47 33.71
N ASP A 13 -0.56 -37.83 34.32
CA ASP A 13 -0.74 -36.61 35.14
C ASP A 13 -1.02 -35.38 34.27
N LEU A 14 -0.52 -35.38 33.03
CA LEU A 14 -0.74 -34.31 32.05
C LEU A 14 -2.05 -34.50 31.27
N PHE A 15 -2.51 -35.74 31.11
CA PHE A 15 -3.70 -36.09 30.34
C PHE A 15 -4.59 -37.10 31.10
N PRO A 16 -5.29 -36.65 32.17
CA PRO A 16 -6.03 -37.54 33.07
C PRO A 16 -7.28 -38.19 32.45
N GLU A 17 -7.77 -37.70 31.31
CA GLU A 17 -8.98 -38.21 30.64
C GLU A 17 -8.69 -39.17 29.47
N THR A 18 -7.43 -39.32 29.06
CA THR A 18 -7.05 -40.29 28.02
C THR A 18 -6.72 -41.62 28.69
N GLY A 19 -7.49 -42.67 28.42
CA GLY A 19 -7.21 -44.02 28.92
C GLY A 19 -5.79 -44.53 28.64
N ASP A 20 -5.42 -45.63 29.31
CA ASP A 20 -4.11 -46.32 29.33
C ASP A 20 -2.99 -45.71 28.45
N THR A 21 -2.21 -44.77 29.01
CA THR A 21 -1.12 -44.09 28.29
C THR A 21 0.17 -44.91 28.24
N ALA A 22 0.18 -46.15 28.76
CA ALA A 22 1.36 -47.03 28.77
C ALA A 22 1.88 -47.35 27.36
N SER A 23 1.02 -47.26 26.34
CA SER A 23 1.40 -47.45 24.93
C SER A 23 2.18 -46.26 24.34
N LEU A 24 1.97 -45.04 24.85
CA LEU A 24 2.59 -43.81 24.35
C LEU A 24 3.96 -43.54 25.01
N GLU A 25 4.12 -43.90 26.28
CA GLU A 25 5.39 -43.76 27.00
C GLU A 25 6.51 -44.61 26.37
N ASN A 26 6.17 -45.81 25.87
CA ASN A 26 7.12 -46.73 25.22
C ASN A 26 7.52 -46.33 23.79
N VAL A 27 6.93 -45.27 23.25
CA VAL A 27 7.05 -44.86 21.85
C VAL A 27 7.64 -43.44 21.73
N TYR A 28 7.80 -42.74 22.87
CA TYR A 28 8.37 -41.40 22.93
C TYR A 28 9.82 -41.36 22.40
N GLY A 29 10.06 -40.59 21.33
CA GLY A 29 11.36 -40.49 20.67
C GLY A 29 11.63 -41.50 19.55
N ASP A 30 10.66 -42.37 19.23
CA ASP A 30 10.71 -43.33 18.11
C ASP A 30 9.61 -42.99 17.09
N ASP A 31 9.96 -42.19 16.08
CA ASP A 31 9.03 -41.70 15.05
C ASP A 31 8.31 -42.84 14.32
N VAL A 32 9.01 -43.95 14.06
CA VAL A 32 8.44 -45.09 13.31
C VAL A 32 7.34 -45.76 14.10
N LYS A 33 7.57 -46.02 15.39
CA LYS A 33 6.54 -46.60 16.26
C LYS A 33 5.40 -45.62 16.54
N THR A 34 5.68 -44.32 16.59
CA THR A 34 4.67 -43.27 16.79
C THR A 34 3.69 -43.24 15.61
N ILE A 35 4.23 -43.30 14.40
CA ILE A 35 3.44 -43.34 13.16
C ILE A 35 2.62 -44.64 13.07
N ASP A 36 3.21 -45.79 13.39
CA ASP A 36 2.49 -47.08 13.38
C ASP A 36 1.33 -47.10 14.39
N LEU A 37 1.53 -46.57 15.60
CA LEU A 37 0.48 -46.43 16.61
C LEU A 37 -0.66 -45.53 16.12
N GLY A 38 -0.32 -44.39 15.49
CA GLY A 38 -1.30 -43.47 14.90
C GLY A 38 -2.09 -44.09 13.74
N LEU A 39 -1.45 -44.87 12.88
CA LEU A 39 -2.10 -45.57 11.77
C LEU A 39 -3.08 -46.65 12.29
N ARG A 40 -2.70 -47.39 13.33
CA ARG A 40 -3.60 -48.37 13.98
C ARG A 40 -4.79 -47.69 14.64
N ALA A 41 -4.57 -46.57 15.33
CA ALA A 41 -5.65 -45.79 15.93
C ALA A 41 -6.63 -45.26 14.86
N ASN A 42 -6.12 -44.76 13.74
CA ASN A 42 -6.94 -44.30 12.63
C ASN A 42 -7.76 -45.43 12.00
N THR A 43 -7.13 -46.58 11.73
CA THR A 43 -7.80 -47.78 11.18
C THR A 43 -8.90 -48.29 12.11
N ARG A 44 -8.66 -48.23 13.43
CA ARG A 44 -9.65 -48.55 14.46
C ARG A 44 -10.83 -47.57 14.44
N LEU A 45 -10.57 -46.26 14.48
CA LEU A 45 -11.59 -45.21 14.49
C LEU A 45 -12.48 -45.21 13.23
N GLN A 46 -11.96 -45.68 12.09
CA GLN A 46 -12.73 -45.83 10.86
C GLN A 46 -13.74 -46.99 10.91
N SER A 47 -13.55 -47.99 11.77
CA SER A 47 -14.36 -49.22 11.79
C SER A 47 -15.13 -49.46 13.08
N GLU A 48 -14.75 -48.80 14.19
CA GLU A 48 -15.40 -49.01 15.47
C GLU A 48 -16.74 -48.28 15.61
N SER A 49 -17.63 -48.87 16.42
CA SER A 49 -18.97 -48.36 16.73
C SER A 49 -19.02 -47.54 18.02
N SER A 50 -17.89 -47.02 18.48
CA SER A 50 -17.81 -46.11 19.63
C SER A 50 -18.30 -44.70 19.25
N SER A 51 -18.66 -43.89 20.23
CA SER A 51 -19.00 -42.47 20.01
C SER A 51 -17.81 -41.69 19.41
N GLU A 52 -16.58 -42.10 19.71
CA GLU A 52 -15.35 -41.51 19.16
C GLU A 52 -15.17 -41.88 17.68
N GLY A 53 -15.42 -43.14 17.31
CA GLY A 53 -15.39 -43.60 15.92
C GLY A 53 -16.51 -43.00 15.07
N GLU A 54 -17.70 -42.76 15.63
CA GLU A 54 -18.78 -42.05 14.94
C GLU A 54 -18.47 -40.56 14.75
N ALA A 55 -17.92 -39.88 15.76
CA ALA A 55 -17.50 -38.50 15.64
C ALA A 55 -16.38 -38.34 14.58
N TYR A 56 -15.41 -39.26 14.57
CA TYR A 56 -14.34 -39.29 13.59
C TYR A 56 -14.86 -39.45 12.15
N ARG A 57 -15.75 -40.43 11.92
CA ARG A 57 -16.37 -40.64 10.60
C ARG A 57 -17.23 -39.47 10.14
N THR A 58 -17.97 -38.84 11.06
CA THR A 58 -18.78 -37.65 10.75
C THR A 58 -17.92 -36.47 10.30
N LEU A 59 -16.78 -36.24 10.94
CA LEU A 59 -15.83 -35.19 10.54
C LEU A 59 -15.19 -35.47 9.18
N ILE A 60 -14.76 -36.71 8.92
CA ILE A 60 -14.21 -37.14 7.63
C ILE A 60 -15.25 -36.96 6.50
N ASP A 61 -16.48 -37.41 6.72
CA ASP A 61 -17.56 -37.29 5.73
C ASP A 61 -17.97 -35.84 5.49
N SER A 62 -17.87 -34.97 6.50
CA SER A 62 -18.12 -33.54 6.33
C SER A 62 -17.05 -32.84 5.47
N GLY A 63 -15.80 -33.29 5.55
CA GLY A 63 -14.70 -32.77 4.72
C GLY A 63 -14.78 -33.20 3.26
N ASN A 64 -15.37 -34.37 2.98
CA ASN A 64 -15.49 -34.91 1.62
C ASN A 64 -16.74 -34.43 0.85
N ARG A 65 -17.64 -33.64 1.47
CA ARG A 65 -18.89 -33.15 0.85
C ARG A 65 -18.77 -31.84 0.05
N MET A 66 -17.56 -31.41 -0.31
CA MET A 66 -17.37 -30.15 -1.06
C MET A 66 -17.80 -30.16 -2.53
N SER A 67 -18.26 -31.29 -3.08
CA SER A 67 -18.90 -31.33 -4.39
C SER A 67 -20.28 -31.97 -4.32
N VAL A 68 -21.28 -31.27 -4.85
CA VAL A 68 -22.61 -31.83 -5.11
C VAL A 68 -22.45 -32.95 -6.14
N ASP A 69 -22.94 -34.15 -5.83
CA ASP A 69 -23.00 -35.26 -6.77
C ASP A 69 -24.10 -34.98 -7.80
N LEU A 70 -23.70 -34.64 -9.03
CA LEU A 70 -24.59 -34.25 -10.12
C LEU A 70 -24.95 -35.43 -11.03
N SER A 71 -24.47 -36.65 -10.77
CA SER A 71 -24.70 -37.78 -11.68
C SER A 71 -26.16 -38.24 -11.74
N ASN A 72 -27.00 -37.81 -10.79
CA ASN A 72 -28.43 -38.11 -10.73
C ASN A 72 -29.31 -36.86 -10.89
N ASP A 73 -28.78 -35.77 -11.45
CA ASP A 73 -29.54 -34.54 -11.65
C ASP A 73 -30.59 -34.71 -12.78
N PRO A 74 -31.89 -34.47 -12.52
CA PRO A 74 -32.97 -34.64 -13.51
C PRO A 74 -32.83 -33.75 -14.74
N MET A 75 -32.22 -32.57 -14.60
CA MET A 75 -32.07 -31.58 -15.67
C MET A 75 -30.91 -31.94 -16.60
N LEU A 76 -29.82 -32.51 -16.06
CA LEU A 76 -28.69 -32.99 -16.87
C LEU A 76 -29.05 -34.28 -17.62
N ASN A 77 -29.84 -35.17 -17.02
CA ASN A 77 -30.34 -36.37 -17.71
C ASN A 77 -31.24 -36.05 -18.92
N GLN A 78 -31.99 -34.94 -18.88
CA GLN A 78 -32.74 -34.46 -20.05
C GLN A 78 -31.81 -33.96 -21.18
N ALA A 79 -30.71 -33.29 -20.83
CA ALA A 79 -29.74 -32.83 -21.82
C ALA A 79 -29.03 -34.01 -22.51
N ASP A 80 -28.78 -35.10 -21.79
CA ASP A 80 -28.19 -36.32 -22.33
C ASP A 80 -29.18 -37.10 -23.22
N GLN A 81 -30.48 -37.10 -22.88
CA GLN A 81 -31.51 -37.66 -23.76
C GLN A 81 -31.63 -36.91 -25.10
N VAL A 82 -31.54 -35.57 -25.09
CA VAL A 82 -31.55 -34.76 -26.32
C VAL A 82 -30.28 -34.98 -27.17
N ARG A 83 -29.16 -35.33 -26.54
CA ARG A 83 -27.90 -35.68 -27.23
C ARG A 83 -27.82 -37.14 -27.65
N SER A 84 -28.80 -37.98 -27.30
CA SER A 84 -28.79 -39.38 -27.70
C SER A 84 -28.81 -39.53 -29.22
N PRO A 85 -28.12 -40.55 -29.78
CA PRO A 85 -28.11 -40.81 -31.23
C PRO A 85 -29.52 -40.91 -31.81
N ASP A 86 -30.45 -41.51 -31.07
CA ASP A 86 -31.83 -41.72 -31.49
C ASP A 86 -32.61 -40.40 -31.67
N PHE A 87 -32.40 -39.42 -30.77
CA PHE A 87 -33.00 -38.10 -30.89
C PHE A 87 -32.35 -37.28 -32.02
N MET A 88 -31.03 -37.37 -32.14
CA MET A 88 -30.27 -36.64 -33.17
C MET A 88 -30.50 -37.19 -34.58
N ASP A 89 -30.77 -38.48 -34.74
CA ASP A 89 -31.08 -39.08 -36.05
C ASP A 89 -32.47 -38.71 -36.56
N GLY A 90 -33.45 -38.55 -35.66
CA GLY A 90 -34.74 -37.93 -35.99
C GLY A 90 -34.59 -36.44 -36.38
N PHE A 91 -33.66 -35.72 -35.74
CA PHE A 91 -33.36 -34.34 -36.08
C PHE A 91 -32.69 -34.21 -37.46
N LYS A 92 -31.83 -35.15 -37.86
CA LYS A 92 -31.17 -35.17 -39.18
C LYS A 92 -32.15 -35.40 -40.34
N GLN A 93 -33.25 -36.13 -40.14
CA GLN A 93 -34.26 -36.34 -41.19
C GLN A 93 -34.94 -35.04 -41.64
N ASN A 94 -35.02 -34.02 -40.77
CA ASN A 94 -35.58 -32.71 -41.10
C ASN A 94 -34.65 -31.80 -41.93
N PHE A 95 -33.41 -32.24 -42.19
CA PHE A 95 -32.41 -31.51 -42.99
C PHE A 95 -31.90 -32.34 -44.18
N ALA A 96 -32.70 -33.30 -44.67
CA ALA A 96 -32.32 -34.20 -45.76
C ALA A 96 -31.96 -33.48 -47.09
N ASP A 97 -32.39 -32.23 -47.25
CA ASP A 97 -32.14 -31.41 -48.46
C ASP A 97 -30.93 -30.46 -48.33
N CYS A 98 -30.15 -30.55 -47.25
CA CYS A 98 -29.00 -29.67 -47.02
C CYS A 98 -27.66 -30.38 -47.34
N THR A 99 -27.00 -29.97 -48.42
CA THR A 99 -25.62 -30.33 -48.70
C THR A 99 -24.65 -29.48 -47.88
N SER A 100 -23.88 -30.10 -46.98
CA SER A 100 -22.79 -29.47 -46.23
C SER A 100 -21.47 -29.55 -47.01
N THR A 101 -20.88 -28.41 -47.34
CA THR A 101 -19.47 -28.33 -47.78
C THR A 101 -18.58 -28.07 -46.57
N GLU A 102 -17.66 -29.00 -46.26
CA GLU A 102 -16.64 -28.82 -45.24
C GLU A 102 -15.50 -27.94 -45.78
N VAL A 103 -15.35 -26.74 -45.24
CA VAL A 103 -14.18 -25.88 -45.46
C VAL A 103 -13.28 -26.01 -44.24
N PHE A 104 -12.10 -26.60 -44.40
CA PHE A 104 -11.09 -26.68 -43.34
C PHE A 104 -10.30 -25.38 -43.28
N GLU A 105 -10.62 -24.51 -42.31
CA GLU A 105 -9.73 -23.41 -41.91
C GLU A 105 -8.81 -23.87 -40.76
N ASN A 106 -7.50 -23.77 -40.96
CA ASN A 106 -6.52 -24.03 -39.90
C ASN A 106 -6.56 -22.90 -38.86
N VAL A 107 -7.21 -23.15 -37.72
CA VAL A 107 -7.24 -22.23 -36.57
C VAL A 107 -6.50 -22.85 -35.39
N THR A 108 -5.46 -22.18 -34.92
CA THR A 108 -4.72 -22.57 -33.72
C THR A 108 -5.51 -22.19 -32.46
N LYS A 109 -5.99 -23.18 -31.69
CA LYS A 109 -6.61 -22.97 -30.37
C LYS A 109 -5.71 -23.55 -29.27
N ASN A 110 -5.34 -22.72 -28.30
CA ASN A 110 -4.67 -23.16 -27.09
C ASN A 110 -5.70 -23.72 -26.10
N ALA A 111 -5.71 -25.03 -25.91
CA ALA A 111 -6.46 -25.71 -24.86
C ALA A 111 -5.49 -26.24 -23.79
N HIS A 112 -5.78 -25.96 -22.52
CA HIS A 112 -4.96 -26.38 -21.39
C HIS A 112 -5.24 -27.86 -21.09
N VAL A 113 -4.29 -28.74 -21.41
CA VAL A 113 -4.33 -30.17 -21.04
C VAL A 113 -3.71 -30.33 -19.65
N ALA A 114 -4.49 -30.78 -18.68
CA ALA A 114 -3.99 -31.07 -17.33
C ALA A 114 -3.15 -32.36 -17.35
N ASN A 115 -1.93 -32.26 -16.81
CA ASN A 115 -0.89 -33.27 -16.95
C ASN A 115 -0.84 -34.14 -15.68
N TYR A 116 -1.53 -35.29 -15.68
CA TYR A 116 -1.37 -36.30 -14.63
C TYR A 116 -0.17 -37.19 -14.98
N LYS A 117 0.91 -37.08 -14.21
CA LYS A 117 2.12 -37.89 -14.40
C LYS A 117 2.02 -39.20 -13.60
N THR A 118 2.00 -40.33 -14.31
CA THR A 118 2.48 -41.62 -13.78
C THR A 118 3.97 -41.74 -14.12
N CYS A 119 4.79 -42.15 -13.14
CA CYS A 119 6.23 -42.34 -13.31
C CYS A 119 6.50 -43.72 -13.93
N GLU A 120 6.97 -43.74 -15.18
CA GLU A 120 7.74 -44.87 -15.71
C GLU A 120 9.23 -44.52 -15.73
N ARG A 121 10.06 -45.50 -15.34
CA ARG A 121 11.50 -45.35 -15.15
C ARG A 121 12.20 -45.28 -16.50
N VAL A 122 12.66 -44.09 -16.88
CA VAL A 122 13.42 -43.87 -18.13
C VAL A 122 14.87 -44.33 -17.94
N VAL A 123 15.35 -45.14 -18.88
CA VAL A 123 16.75 -45.56 -19.00
C VAL A 123 17.52 -44.44 -19.69
N ASP A 124 18.65 -44.07 -19.10
CA ASP A 124 19.49 -42.93 -19.49
C ASP A 124 20.00 -43.09 -20.95
N GLN A 125 19.54 -42.22 -21.85
CA GLN A 125 20.10 -42.07 -23.20
C GLN A 125 20.87 -40.76 -23.25
N GLY A 126 22.13 -40.82 -22.84
CA GLY A 126 23.06 -39.70 -22.95
C GLY A 126 23.38 -39.38 -24.41
N GLY A 127 22.93 -38.22 -24.87
CA GLY A 127 23.40 -37.55 -26.06
C GLY A 127 23.60 -36.07 -25.75
N ASN A 128 24.73 -35.49 -26.15
CA ASN A 128 24.96 -34.06 -26.01
C ASN A 128 24.13 -33.31 -27.04
N VAL A 129 23.10 -32.62 -26.56
CA VAL A 129 22.29 -31.67 -27.33
C VAL A 129 22.66 -30.27 -26.88
N GLU A 130 23.20 -29.45 -27.79
CA GLU A 130 23.32 -28.02 -27.56
C GLU A 130 21.95 -27.37 -27.71
N PHE A 131 21.36 -26.95 -26.59
CA PHE A 131 20.17 -26.13 -26.58
C PHE A 131 20.57 -24.65 -26.76
N LEU A 132 20.35 -24.11 -27.95
CA LEU A 132 20.33 -22.66 -28.15
C LEU A 132 18.96 -22.12 -27.74
N HIS A 133 18.92 -21.51 -26.56
CA HIS A 133 17.74 -20.79 -26.08
C HIS A 133 17.94 -19.30 -26.34
N ASP A 134 17.24 -18.75 -27.35
CA ASP A 134 17.16 -17.31 -27.58
C ASP A 134 16.33 -16.67 -26.46
N TYR A 135 16.99 -16.36 -25.35
CA TYR A 135 16.37 -15.61 -24.26
C TYR A 135 16.49 -14.11 -24.53
N LYS A 136 15.40 -13.48 -24.96
CA LYS A 136 15.28 -12.01 -24.83
C LYS A 136 15.08 -11.69 -23.35
N VAL A 137 16.18 -11.46 -22.64
CA VAL A 137 16.13 -10.87 -21.29
C VAL A 137 15.40 -9.53 -21.44
N GLY A 138 14.22 -9.40 -20.85
CA GLY A 138 13.63 -8.08 -20.67
C GLY A 138 14.60 -7.25 -19.84
N VAL A 139 15.13 -6.16 -20.40
CA VAL A 139 16.04 -5.25 -19.68
C VAL A 139 15.39 -4.75 -18.39
N ILE A 140 14.05 -4.61 -18.42
CA ILE A 140 13.22 -4.07 -17.35
C ILE A 140 11.98 -4.97 -17.16
N GLU A 141 11.71 -5.33 -15.91
CA GLU A 141 10.52 -6.06 -15.46
C GLU A 141 9.59 -5.11 -14.71
N TYR A 142 8.29 -5.15 -15.00
CA TYR A 142 7.28 -4.42 -14.23
C TYR A 142 7.03 -5.13 -12.89
N VAL A 143 7.09 -4.39 -11.78
CA VAL A 143 6.92 -4.93 -10.42
C VAL A 143 5.56 -4.55 -9.84
N SER A 144 5.22 -3.26 -9.82
CA SER A 144 3.98 -2.76 -9.21
C SER A 144 3.63 -1.33 -9.65
N GLY A 145 2.38 -0.89 -9.44
CA GLY A 145 1.89 0.44 -9.84
C GLY A 145 0.97 0.40 -11.07
N GLN A 146 1.08 1.39 -11.96
CA GLN A 146 0.43 1.34 -13.27
C GLN A 146 1.45 0.87 -14.31
N PRO A 147 1.15 -0.13 -15.16
CA PRO A 147 2.09 -0.63 -16.17
C PRO A 147 2.25 0.37 -17.33
N ASN A 148 3.00 1.45 -17.07
CA ASN A 148 3.16 2.61 -17.93
C ASN A 148 4.50 2.56 -18.66
N PHE A 149 4.58 1.70 -19.68
CA PHE A 149 5.75 1.56 -20.52
C PHE A 149 5.36 1.21 -21.96
N GLN A 150 6.13 1.68 -22.93
CA GLN A 150 5.91 1.45 -24.36
C GLN A 150 7.25 1.37 -25.09
N SER A 151 7.35 0.53 -26.12
CA SER A 151 8.53 0.51 -26.98
C SER A 151 8.64 1.80 -27.82
N CYS A 152 9.82 2.43 -27.82
CA CYS A 152 10.15 3.57 -28.67
C CYS A 152 10.99 3.21 -29.91
N GLY A 153 11.14 1.92 -30.19
CA GLY A 153 11.96 1.39 -31.26
C GLY A 153 12.77 0.17 -30.82
N PRO A 154 13.52 -0.47 -31.73
CA PRO A 154 14.39 -1.61 -31.40
C PRO A 154 15.40 -1.24 -30.30
N GLY A 155 15.34 -1.94 -29.17
CA GLY A 155 16.22 -1.67 -28.01
C GLY A 155 15.85 -0.43 -27.17
N CYS A 156 14.71 0.21 -27.44
CA CYS A 156 14.26 1.43 -26.76
C CYS A 156 12.93 1.20 -26.03
N LEU A 157 12.86 1.61 -24.76
CA LEU A 157 11.66 1.56 -23.94
C LEU A 157 11.39 2.91 -23.28
N TYR A 158 10.22 3.49 -23.54
CA TYR A 158 9.68 4.59 -22.74
C TYR A 158 9.00 4.04 -21.50
N ILE A 159 9.26 4.71 -20.38
CA ILE A 159 8.62 4.47 -19.09
C ILE A 159 8.13 5.82 -18.59
N TRP A 160 6.91 5.87 -18.05
CA TRP A 160 6.37 7.08 -17.46
C TRP A 160 5.60 6.78 -16.18
N VAL A 161 5.39 7.81 -15.37
CA VAL A 161 4.55 7.76 -14.17
C VAL A 161 3.35 8.65 -14.44
N GLY A 162 2.13 8.14 -14.28
CA GLY A 162 0.90 8.84 -14.64
C GLY A 162 0.33 8.47 -16.01
N MET A 163 -0.57 9.30 -16.54
CA MET A 163 -1.21 9.08 -17.86
C MET A 163 -0.46 9.84 -18.97
N VAL A 164 -0.42 9.28 -20.18
CA VAL A 164 0.16 9.96 -21.37
C VAL A 164 -0.87 10.87 -22.02
N GLY A 165 -0.51 12.12 -22.31
CA GLY A 165 -1.31 13.14 -22.98
C GLY A 165 -0.96 14.54 -22.49
N ASP A 166 -1.58 15.60 -23.00
CA ASP A 166 -1.29 16.98 -22.54
C ASP A 166 -2.27 17.45 -21.44
N ASN A 167 -3.26 16.61 -21.12
CA ASN A 167 -4.46 17.01 -20.37
C ASN A 167 -4.60 16.28 -19.01
N TYR A 168 -3.61 15.47 -18.63
CA TYR A 168 -3.70 14.58 -17.47
C TYR A 168 -3.50 15.29 -16.11
N TRP A 169 -2.99 16.52 -16.11
CA TRP A 169 -2.90 17.38 -14.92
C TRP A 169 -4.03 18.42 -14.89
N SER A 170 -5.24 18.08 -15.34
CA SER A 170 -6.37 18.99 -15.21
C SER A 170 -6.84 19.06 -13.76
N GLY A 171 -6.53 20.16 -13.07
CA GLY A 171 -7.06 20.44 -11.74
C GLY A 171 -6.26 21.48 -10.97
N ASN A 172 -6.97 22.43 -10.35
CA ASN A 172 -6.36 23.45 -9.49
C ASN A 172 -5.73 22.81 -8.25
N CYS A 173 -4.40 22.78 -8.23
CA CYS A 173 -3.53 22.40 -7.11
C CYS A 173 -3.91 21.07 -6.43
N LYS A 174 -3.51 19.97 -7.05
CA LYS A 174 -3.55 18.62 -6.45
C LYS A 174 -2.12 18.13 -6.24
N ILE A 175 -1.84 17.61 -5.05
CA ILE A 175 -0.67 16.75 -4.82
C ILE A 175 -1.04 15.41 -5.45
N TYR A 176 -0.33 15.02 -6.52
CA TYR A 176 -0.53 13.74 -7.19
C TYR A 176 0.54 12.76 -6.71
N GLU A 177 0.14 11.82 -5.87
CA GLU A 177 0.97 10.68 -5.48
C GLU A 177 0.65 9.51 -6.42
N GLU A 178 1.50 9.33 -7.42
CA GLU A 178 1.51 8.19 -8.33
C GLU A 178 2.90 7.55 -8.25
N TYR A 179 2.95 6.24 -8.10
CA TYR A 179 4.20 5.48 -8.17
C TYR A 179 4.05 4.34 -9.16
N THR A 180 5.13 4.04 -9.88
CA THR A 180 5.25 2.85 -10.72
C THR A 180 6.65 2.29 -10.53
N ARG A 181 6.74 0.99 -10.29
CA ARG A 181 7.99 0.29 -10.00
C ARG A 181 8.35 -0.65 -11.14
N PHE A 182 9.56 -0.46 -11.62
CA PHE A 182 10.22 -1.33 -12.57
C PHE A 182 11.52 -1.86 -11.96
N ARG A 183 11.84 -3.12 -12.19
CA ARG A 183 13.10 -3.76 -11.81
C ARG A 183 13.97 -3.88 -13.05
N VAL A 184 15.17 -3.33 -13.01
CA VAL A 184 16.16 -3.53 -14.06
C VAL A 184 16.81 -4.90 -13.84
N ILE A 185 16.56 -5.84 -14.75
CA ILE A 185 17.14 -7.19 -14.68
C ILE A 185 18.56 -7.19 -15.27
N ALA A 186 18.76 -6.46 -16.37
CA ALA A 186 20.04 -6.38 -17.08
C ALA A 186 20.59 -4.96 -17.03
N LYS A 187 21.25 -4.60 -15.91
CA LYS A 187 21.83 -3.26 -15.69
C LYS A 187 22.87 -2.88 -16.76
N ASP A 188 23.67 -3.85 -17.18
CA ASP A 188 24.78 -3.63 -18.14
C ASP A 188 24.28 -3.47 -19.58
N ALA A 189 22.99 -3.73 -19.83
CA ALA A 189 22.34 -3.52 -21.13
C ALA A 189 21.74 -2.11 -21.29
N ILE A 190 21.72 -1.28 -20.23
CA ILE A 190 21.21 0.09 -20.30
C ILE A 190 22.35 1.03 -20.74
N ILE A 191 22.34 1.39 -22.03
CA ILE A 191 23.35 2.31 -22.61
C ILE A 191 23.14 3.75 -22.12
N SER A 192 21.88 4.16 -21.93
CA SER A 192 21.53 5.50 -21.44
C SER A 192 20.10 5.53 -20.90
N ALA A 193 19.86 6.31 -19.85
CA ALA A 193 18.51 6.59 -19.33
C ALA A 193 18.31 8.10 -19.20
N THR A 194 17.19 8.62 -19.71
CA THR A 194 16.82 10.03 -19.66
C THR A 194 15.44 10.16 -19.03
N VAL A 195 15.35 10.93 -17.94
CA VAL A 195 14.09 11.26 -17.27
C VAL A 195 13.50 12.49 -17.95
N ASP A 196 12.27 12.44 -18.44
CA ASP A 196 11.70 13.59 -19.18
C ASP A 196 11.07 14.63 -18.24
N ARG A 197 10.46 14.18 -17.12
CA ARG A 197 9.90 15.07 -16.10
C ARG A 197 9.71 14.38 -14.75
N ALA A 198 10.19 14.99 -13.67
CA ALA A 198 9.90 14.58 -12.29
C ALA A 198 9.73 15.84 -11.41
N VAL A 199 8.63 15.92 -10.66
CA VAL A 199 8.39 16.98 -9.68
C VAL A 199 8.20 16.30 -8.32
N PHE A 200 9.31 16.18 -7.60
CA PHE A 200 9.34 15.89 -6.17
C PHE A 200 9.90 17.14 -5.50
N ASP A 201 9.32 17.57 -4.39
CA ASP A 201 9.87 18.71 -3.64
C ASP A 201 11.13 18.30 -2.86
N GLU A 202 11.22 17.04 -2.42
CA GLU A 202 12.42 16.46 -1.81
C GLU A 202 12.62 14.97 -2.19
N SER A 203 13.86 14.55 -2.41
CA SER A 203 14.21 13.14 -2.65
C SER A 203 15.62 12.81 -2.13
N PHE A 204 15.82 11.55 -1.74
CA PHE A 204 17.14 11.02 -1.40
C PHE A 204 17.63 10.11 -2.53
N VAL A 205 18.90 10.28 -2.92
CA VAL A 205 19.53 9.51 -3.99
C VAL A 205 20.86 8.96 -3.48
N ARG A 206 21.13 7.67 -3.72
CA ARG A 206 22.46 7.09 -3.49
C ARG A 206 23.39 7.52 -4.62
N LEU A 207 24.51 8.11 -4.24
CA LEU A 207 25.56 8.55 -5.17
C LEU A 207 26.77 7.59 -5.15
N GLU A 208 26.53 6.31 -4.86
CA GLU A 208 27.55 5.28 -4.96
C GLU A 208 28.07 5.22 -6.41
N ASP A 209 29.36 4.96 -6.56
CA ASP A 209 30.06 4.84 -7.84
C ASP A 209 30.03 6.10 -8.73
N GLN A 210 29.68 7.27 -8.18
CA GLN A 210 29.75 8.54 -8.89
C GLN A 210 31.17 9.12 -8.87
N ARG A 211 31.52 9.86 -9.94
CA ARG A 211 32.83 10.50 -10.08
C ARG A 211 32.98 11.66 -9.10
N GLU A 212 34.11 11.68 -8.40
CA GLU A 212 34.50 12.82 -7.55
C GLU A 212 34.96 14.03 -8.39
N PRO A 213 34.75 15.27 -7.91
CA PRO A 213 34.09 15.61 -6.64
C PRO A 213 32.55 15.54 -6.75
N LEU A 214 31.88 14.92 -5.77
CA LEU A 214 30.40 14.79 -5.77
C LEU A 214 29.64 16.13 -5.82
N VAL A 215 30.28 17.24 -5.43
CA VAL A 215 29.73 18.59 -5.58
C VAL A 215 29.37 18.88 -7.04
N ASP A 216 30.14 18.40 -8.01
CA ASP A 216 29.88 18.62 -9.43
C ASP A 216 28.65 17.83 -9.91
N VAL A 217 28.43 16.63 -9.36
CA VAL A 217 27.20 15.86 -9.56
C VAL A 217 26.00 16.65 -9.01
N GLY A 218 26.11 17.21 -7.81
CA GLY A 218 25.07 18.04 -7.22
C GLY A 218 24.75 19.29 -8.06
N ARG A 219 25.77 19.96 -8.62
CA ARG A 219 25.58 21.10 -9.53
C ARG A 219 24.91 20.70 -10.84
N ALA A 220 25.28 19.54 -11.40
CA ALA A 220 24.65 19.01 -12.60
C ALA A 220 23.16 18.72 -12.37
N ILE A 221 22.81 18.13 -11.23
CA ILE A 221 21.41 17.92 -10.82
C ILE A 221 20.67 19.26 -10.72
N GLN A 222 21.25 20.23 -10.01
CA GLN A 222 20.64 21.55 -9.83
C GLN A 222 20.39 22.26 -11.17
N ALA A 223 21.38 22.25 -12.07
CA ALA A 223 21.26 22.84 -13.40
C ALA A 223 20.17 22.14 -14.23
N ARG A 224 20.11 20.79 -14.16
CA ARG A 224 19.12 20.02 -14.91
C ARG A 224 17.69 20.27 -14.43
N VAL A 225 17.48 20.28 -13.11
CA VAL A 225 16.16 20.56 -12.52
C VAL A 225 15.72 21.98 -12.86
N LEU A 226 16.64 22.95 -12.79
CA LEU A 226 16.34 24.33 -13.18
C LEU A 226 15.97 24.43 -14.67
N GLN A 227 16.68 23.73 -15.55
CA GLN A 227 16.39 23.72 -16.99
C GLN A 227 15.01 23.13 -17.30
N TRP A 228 14.61 22.06 -16.62
CA TRP A 228 13.39 21.32 -16.94
C TRP A 228 12.14 21.84 -16.24
N VAL A 229 12.28 22.34 -15.02
CA VAL A 229 11.14 22.72 -14.16
C VAL A 229 11.14 24.21 -13.83
N ALA A 230 12.19 24.96 -14.19
CA ALA A 230 12.37 26.38 -13.86
C ALA A 230 12.32 26.67 -12.35
N LEU A 231 12.61 25.66 -11.51
CA LEU A 231 12.65 25.79 -10.05
C LEU A 231 14.08 25.58 -9.53
N PRO A 232 14.61 26.53 -8.72
CA PRO A 232 15.91 26.35 -8.09
C PRO A 232 15.81 25.31 -6.96
N VAL A 233 16.78 24.41 -6.91
CA VAL A 233 16.89 23.39 -5.84
C VAL A 233 18.21 23.51 -5.08
N GLY A 234 18.22 23.02 -3.85
CA GLY A 234 19.43 22.86 -3.04
C GLY A 234 19.78 21.38 -2.92
N VAL A 235 21.06 21.04 -3.05
CA VAL A 235 21.57 19.66 -2.98
C VAL A 235 22.48 19.51 -1.76
N GLY A 236 22.14 18.57 -0.88
CA GLY A 236 22.96 18.20 0.27
C GLY A 236 23.51 16.78 0.12
N ILE A 237 24.80 16.62 0.38
CA ILE A 237 25.52 15.34 0.29
C ILE A 237 26.04 15.01 1.70
N GLY A 238 25.83 13.77 2.15
CA GLY A 238 26.29 13.27 3.44
C GLY A 238 26.27 11.75 3.50
N HIS A 239 26.94 11.17 4.50
CA HIS A 239 27.03 9.70 4.68
C HIS A 239 25.73 9.05 5.14
N THR A 240 24.85 9.83 5.76
CA THR A 240 23.55 9.37 6.27
C THR A 240 22.46 10.29 5.76
N LYS A 241 21.20 9.84 5.79
CA LYS A 241 20.06 10.68 5.34
C LYS A 241 19.95 11.95 6.18
N THR A 242 20.16 11.83 7.49
CA THR A 242 20.10 12.97 8.40
C THR A 242 21.21 13.99 8.10
N LEU A 243 22.44 13.54 7.85
CA LEU A 243 23.54 14.43 7.45
C LEU A 243 23.32 15.04 6.07
N ALA A 244 22.80 14.29 5.10
CA ALA A 244 22.45 14.82 3.79
C ALA A 244 21.34 15.90 3.89
N LYS A 245 20.36 15.71 4.78
CA LYS A 245 19.32 16.72 5.06
C LYS A 245 19.89 17.95 5.76
N ALA A 246 20.82 17.77 6.69
CA ALA A 246 21.55 18.88 7.32
C ALA A 246 22.37 19.67 6.28
N ALA A 247 23.03 18.98 5.34
CA ALA A 247 23.74 19.59 4.22
C ALA A 247 22.79 20.39 3.31
N GLN A 248 21.61 19.85 3.02
CA GLN A 248 20.59 20.52 2.21
C GLN A 248 20.00 21.75 2.92
N HIS A 249 19.84 21.70 4.25
CA HIS A 249 19.52 22.88 5.04
C HIS A 249 20.62 23.96 4.91
N ALA A 250 21.88 23.56 5.09
CA ALA A 250 23.03 24.45 4.92
C ALA A 250 23.11 25.07 3.51
N SER A 251 22.80 24.30 2.47
CA SER A 251 22.82 24.76 1.09
C SER A 251 21.75 25.84 0.81
N LYS A 252 20.66 25.84 1.57
CA LYS A 252 19.59 26.86 1.50
C LYS A 252 19.97 28.12 2.27
N ILE A 253 20.48 27.98 3.50
CA ILE A 253 20.85 29.11 4.36
C ILE A 253 22.05 29.89 3.82
N TRP A 254 23.10 29.19 3.39
CA TRP A 254 24.33 29.82 2.85
C TRP A 254 24.41 29.69 1.34
N ARG A 255 23.28 29.83 0.65
CA ARG A 255 23.18 29.65 -0.82
C ARG A 255 24.16 30.54 -1.59
N GLU A 256 24.37 31.78 -1.16
CA GLU A 256 25.31 32.72 -1.80
C GLU A 256 26.77 32.22 -1.75
N LYS A 257 27.16 31.54 -0.66
CA LYS A 257 28.53 31.04 -0.46
C LYS A 257 28.74 29.66 -1.06
N THR A 258 27.69 28.85 -1.09
CA THR A 258 27.75 27.41 -1.47
C THR A 258 27.30 27.17 -2.91
N GLY A 259 26.65 28.14 -3.55
CA GLY A 259 25.95 27.95 -4.82
C GLY A 259 24.73 27.04 -4.70
N GLY A 260 24.32 26.66 -3.49
CA GLY A 260 23.21 25.73 -3.27
C GLY A 260 23.60 24.24 -3.31
N VAL A 261 24.90 23.90 -3.25
CA VAL A 261 25.37 22.51 -3.10
C VAL A 261 26.34 22.42 -1.92
N VAL A 262 26.11 21.49 -1.00
CA VAL A 262 26.96 21.28 0.19
C VAL A 262 27.31 19.81 0.34
N ASP A 263 28.60 19.52 0.56
CA ASP A 263 29.14 18.19 0.85
C ASP A 263 29.65 18.11 2.29
N LEU A 264 28.97 17.30 3.12
CA LEU A 264 29.27 17.04 4.53
C LEU A 264 29.90 15.66 4.76
N ARG A 265 30.64 15.10 3.79
CA ARG A 265 31.31 13.81 4.01
C ARG A 265 32.59 13.92 4.83
N LYS A 266 33.20 15.11 4.92
CA LYS A 266 34.40 15.35 5.72
C LYS A 266 34.03 15.61 7.19
N PRO A 267 34.68 14.96 8.17
CA PRO A 267 34.40 15.17 9.60
C PRO A 267 34.46 16.64 10.04
N GLU A 268 35.47 17.37 9.54
CA GLU A 268 35.65 18.82 9.77
C GLU A 268 34.40 19.62 9.37
N ALA A 269 33.80 19.26 8.23
CA ALA A 269 32.63 19.94 7.67
C ALA A 269 31.35 19.60 8.46
N VAL A 270 31.22 18.34 8.89
CA VAL A 270 30.14 17.91 9.79
C VAL A 270 30.20 18.70 11.08
N GLU A 271 31.34 18.71 11.76
CA GLU A 271 31.51 19.44 13.02
C GLU A 271 31.22 20.93 12.83
N TRP A 272 31.78 21.55 11.78
CA TRP A 272 31.58 22.96 11.50
C TRP A 272 30.10 23.33 11.36
N LEU A 273 29.32 22.49 10.67
CA LEU A 273 27.90 22.71 10.48
C LEU A 273 27.11 22.44 11.76
N LEU A 274 27.29 21.27 12.36
CA LEU A 274 26.46 20.84 13.49
C LEU A 274 26.59 21.77 14.70
N ARG A 275 27.76 22.38 14.91
CA ARG A 275 27.98 23.40 15.97
C ARG A 275 27.17 24.68 15.75
N ARG A 276 26.80 24.98 14.51
CA ARG A 276 26.08 26.20 14.10
C ARG A 276 24.60 25.95 13.79
N MET A 277 24.22 24.69 13.69
CA MET A 277 22.85 24.28 13.39
C MET A 277 22.07 24.17 14.71
N PRO A 278 21.00 24.96 14.90
CA PRO A 278 20.09 24.78 16.03
C PRO A 278 19.48 23.38 16.03
N VAL A 279 19.21 22.84 17.21
CA VAL A 279 18.71 21.46 17.35
C VAL A 279 17.34 21.26 16.69
N GLU A 280 16.51 22.28 16.63
CA GLU A 280 15.19 22.27 15.97
C GLU A 280 15.25 22.15 14.44
N GLU A 281 16.39 22.44 13.81
CA GLU A 281 16.58 22.26 12.38
C GLU A 281 16.94 20.82 12.03
N VAL A 282 17.28 20.00 13.03
CA VAL A 282 17.59 18.57 12.82
C VAL A 282 16.31 17.86 12.42
N TRP A 283 16.39 17.10 11.33
CA TRP A 283 15.28 16.32 10.81
C TRP A 283 14.69 15.39 11.88
N GLY A 284 13.41 15.59 12.19
CA GLY A 284 12.68 14.84 13.22
C GLY A 284 12.55 15.55 14.57
N ILE A 285 13.23 16.67 14.80
CA ILE A 285 13.14 17.45 16.05
C ILE A 285 12.06 18.54 15.92
N GLY A 286 10.88 18.27 16.46
CA GLY A 286 9.80 19.25 16.54
C GLY A 286 9.92 20.20 17.75
N ARG A 287 9.08 21.26 17.78
CA ARG A 287 9.06 22.28 18.84
C ARG A 287 9.06 21.71 20.27
N ARG A 288 8.22 20.70 20.55
CA ARG A 288 8.16 20.05 21.87
C ARG A 288 9.47 19.33 22.22
N MET A 289 10.07 18.67 21.24
CA MET A 289 11.35 17.97 21.45
C MET A 289 12.48 18.97 21.70
N ARG A 290 12.52 20.07 20.94
CA ARG A 290 13.43 21.19 21.20
C ARG A 290 13.30 21.69 22.64
N ASP A 291 12.08 21.93 23.12
CA ASP A 291 11.86 22.43 24.49
C ASP A 291 12.35 21.43 25.54
N ASN A 292 12.11 20.14 25.33
CA ASN A 292 12.60 19.07 26.20
C ASN A 292 14.14 19.01 26.21
N LEU A 293 14.78 19.04 25.04
CA LEU A 293 16.23 19.00 24.87
C LEU A 293 16.92 20.25 25.44
N ALA A 294 16.29 21.41 25.31
CA ALA A 294 16.78 22.65 25.91
C ALA A 294 16.85 22.56 27.44
N GLY A 295 15.93 21.83 28.08
CA GLY A 295 15.97 21.51 29.51
C GLY A 295 17.16 20.63 29.92
N GLU A 296 17.76 19.90 28.99
CA GLU A 296 18.99 19.11 29.19
C GLU A 296 20.25 19.86 28.77
N GLY A 297 20.13 21.15 28.41
CA GLY A 297 21.25 21.95 27.92
C GLY A 297 21.63 21.68 26.47
N ILE A 298 20.85 20.90 25.73
CA ILE A 298 21.09 20.58 24.31
C ILE A 298 20.36 21.62 23.45
N LYS A 299 21.12 22.48 22.77
CA LYS A 299 20.62 23.58 21.92
C LYS A 299 21.08 23.46 20.47
N THR A 300 22.18 22.76 20.22
CA THR A 300 22.76 22.59 18.88
C THR A 300 22.68 21.14 18.42
N ALA A 301 22.73 20.94 17.10
CA ALA A 301 22.81 19.60 16.52
C ALA A 301 24.10 18.86 16.95
N TRP A 302 25.18 19.59 17.22
CA TRP A 302 26.44 19.04 17.74
C TRP A 302 26.30 18.50 19.17
N GLU A 303 25.67 19.25 20.07
CA GLU A 303 25.39 18.77 21.42
C GLU A 303 24.49 17.53 21.39
N LEU A 304 23.49 17.53 20.50
CA LEU A 304 22.62 16.37 20.30
C LEU A 304 23.41 15.16 19.78
N SER A 305 24.32 15.34 18.82
CA SER A 305 25.15 14.26 18.31
C SER A 305 26.09 13.68 19.36
N HIS A 306 26.42 14.42 20.43
CA HIS A 306 27.26 13.95 21.53
C HIS A 306 26.48 13.30 22.67
N ALA A 307 25.15 13.41 22.70
CA ALA A 307 24.31 12.75 23.69
C ALA A 307 24.37 11.21 23.58
N GLU A 308 24.24 10.49 24.69
CA GLU A 308 24.30 9.02 24.67
C GLU A 308 23.04 8.42 24.00
N PRO A 309 23.17 7.70 22.86
CA PRO A 309 22.01 7.33 22.04
C PRO A 309 21.00 6.44 22.77
N ARG A 310 21.44 5.45 23.55
CA ARG A 310 20.51 4.51 24.22
C ARG A 310 19.71 5.18 25.32
N THR A 311 20.33 6.09 26.07
CA THR A 311 19.69 6.86 27.14
C THR A 311 18.64 7.78 26.55
N MET A 312 18.99 8.51 25.48
CA MET A 312 18.04 9.36 24.75
C MET A 312 16.92 8.55 24.10
N GLY A 313 17.24 7.36 23.58
CA GLY A 313 16.28 6.41 23.02
C GLY A 313 15.24 5.94 24.03
N ARG A 314 15.70 5.54 25.23
CA ARG A 314 14.85 5.11 26.35
C ARG A 314 14.00 6.26 26.90
N LYS A 315 14.57 7.46 26.99
CA LYS A 315 13.90 8.63 27.57
C LYS A 315 12.84 9.21 26.63
N TYR A 316 13.10 9.22 25.33
CA TYR A 316 12.25 9.90 24.34
C TYR A 316 11.66 8.94 23.31
N SER A 317 12.47 8.38 22.44
CA SER A 317 12.03 7.42 21.43
C SER A 317 13.20 6.77 20.69
N VAL A 318 12.95 5.58 20.14
CA VAL A 318 13.89 4.91 19.21
C VAL A 318 14.21 5.78 17.99
N VAL A 319 13.30 6.65 17.57
CA VAL A 319 13.54 7.59 16.45
C VAL A 319 14.64 8.58 16.81
N LEU A 320 14.60 9.18 18.00
CA LEU A 320 15.63 10.11 18.46
C LEU A 320 17.00 9.42 18.58
N GLU A 321 17.03 8.18 19.08
CA GLU A 321 18.27 7.39 19.12
C GLU A 321 18.87 7.22 17.72
N ARG A 322 18.05 6.86 16.72
CA ARG A 322 18.48 6.72 15.33
C ARG A 322 18.98 8.06 14.76
N THR A 323 18.30 9.17 15.06
CA THR A 323 18.76 10.51 14.65
C THR A 323 20.13 10.85 15.21
N ILE A 324 20.40 10.55 16.49
CA ILE A 324 21.71 10.80 17.10
C ILE A 324 22.80 9.97 16.42
N ARG A 325 22.54 8.67 16.17
CA ARG A 325 23.47 7.79 15.45
C ARG A 325 23.72 8.27 14.02
N GLU A 326 22.67 8.68 13.32
CA GLU A 326 22.77 9.24 11.96
C GLU A 326 23.63 10.51 11.92
N LEU A 327 23.50 11.40 12.90
CA LEU A 327 24.35 12.60 13.03
C LEU A 327 25.82 12.26 13.29
N ARG A 328 26.11 11.09 13.89
CA ARG A 328 27.47 10.56 14.06
C ARG A 328 28.03 9.89 12.81
N GLY A 329 27.23 9.77 11.75
CA GLY A 329 27.61 9.06 10.53
C GLY A 329 27.24 7.58 10.51
N GLU A 330 26.54 7.07 11.53
CA GLU A 330 26.03 5.69 11.55
C GLU A 330 24.68 5.63 10.84
N SER A 331 24.65 5.04 9.63
CA SER A 331 23.41 4.89 8.86
C SER A 331 22.42 3.95 9.58
N CYS A 332 21.32 4.51 10.07
CA CYS A 332 20.23 3.82 10.77
C CYS A 332 18.89 3.93 10.03
N ILE A 333 18.83 4.75 8.98
CA ILE A 333 17.61 4.97 8.18
C ILE A 333 17.86 4.47 6.75
N ASP A 334 17.40 3.25 6.47
CA ASP A 334 17.54 2.65 5.14
C ASP A 334 16.83 3.47 4.07
N MET A 335 17.35 3.37 2.84
CA MET A 335 16.63 3.83 1.66
C MET A 335 15.35 3.01 1.50
N GLU A 336 14.20 3.69 1.56
CA GLU A 336 12.91 3.03 1.35
C GLU A 336 12.84 2.58 -0.11
N GLN A 337 12.87 1.26 -0.33
CA GLN A 337 12.76 0.67 -1.67
C GLN A 337 11.30 0.69 -2.19
N SER A 338 10.34 0.87 -1.28
CA SER A 338 8.92 1.11 -1.54
C SER A 338 8.34 1.80 -0.32
N PRO A 339 7.50 2.84 -0.47
CA PRO A 339 6.67 3.29 0.64
C PRO A 339 5.77 2.11 1.06
N PRO A 340 5.68 1.79 2.37
CA PRO A 340 4.70 0.82 2.83
C PRO A 340 3.30 1.33 2.57
N ASP A 341 2.35 0.41 2.45
CA ASP A 341 0.92 0.73 2.42
C ASP A 341 0.58 1.66 3.60
N THR A 342 -0.16 2.74 3.34
CA THR A 342 -0.49 3.69 4.40
C THR A 342 -1.32 2.98 5.45
N GLN A 343 -0.94 3.14 6.72
CA GLN A 343 -1.67 2.54 7.85
C GLN A 343 -2.91 3.35 8.24
N THR A 344 -2.94 4.62 7.86
CA THR A 344 -4.09 5.52 8.03
C THR A 344 -4.21 6.45 6.83
N ILE A 345 -5.44 6.80 6.45
CA ILE A 345 -5.72 7.77 5.40
C ILE A 345 -6.44 8.94 6.03
N CYS A 346 -5.79 10.10 6.08
CA CYS A 346 -6.37 11.33 6.62
C CYS A 346 -6.70 12.33 5.50
N SER A 347 -7.92 12.86 5.51
CA SER A 347 -8.32 14.05 4.76
C SER A 347 -8.78 15.12 5.75
N SER A 348 -7.93 16.12 5.92
CA SER A 348 -8.11 17.18 6.90
C SER A 348 -7.86 18.53 6.24
N LYS A 349 -8.78 19.49 6.40
CA LYS A 349 -8.61 20.83 5.80
C LYS A 349 -9.19 21.92 6.68
N MET A 350 -8.51 23.06 6.67
CA MET A 350 -9.06 24.30 7.19
C MET A 350 -10.03 24.92 6.18
N PHE A 351 -11.11 25.48 6.69
CA PHE A 351 -12.14 26.18 5.93
C PHE A 351 -11.69 27.59 5.58
N GLY A 352 -12.03 28.04 4.37
CA GLY A 352 -11.79 29.42 3.96
C GLY A 352 -12.71 30.43 4.64
N GLN A 353 -13.87 29.97 5.09
CA GLN A 353 -14.81 30.73 5.92
C GLN A 353 -15.21 29.89 7.14
N ARG A 354 -15.58 30.57 8.23
CA ARG A 354 -16.00 29.88 9.46
C ARG A 354 -17.32 29.18 9.21
N VAL A 355 -17.40 27.91 9.59
CA VAL A 355 -18.63 27.13 9.49
C VAL A 355 -19.30 27.13 10.85
N HIS A 356 -20.59 27.47 10.86
CA HIS A 356 -21.39 27.57 12.09
C HIS A 356 -22.51 26.53 12.14
N THR A 357 -22.86 25.94 11.00
CA THR A 357 -24.02 25.05 10.87
C THR A 357 -23.58 23.59 10.80
N ILE A 358 -24.42 22.69 11.31
CA ILE A 358 -24.18 21.25 11.23
C ILE A 358 -24.21 20.77 9.77
N GLU A 359 -25.07 21.35 8.94
CA GLU A 359 -25.19 21.05 7.52
C GLU A 359 -23.90 21.39 6.77
N GLY A 360 -23.30 22.55 7.05
CA GLY A 360 -22.03 22.95 6.45
C GLY A 360 -20.88 22.03 6.83
N LEU A 361 -20.83 21.60 8.10
CA LEU A 361 -19.86 20.61 8.57
C LEU A 361 -20.10 19.23 7.94
N GLY A 362 -21.37 18.82 7.81
CA GLY A 362 -21.76 17.57 7.19
C GLY A 362 -21.34 17.50 5.72
N GLN A 363 -21.57 18.57 4.97
CA GLN A 363 -21.11 18.72 3.59
C GLN A 363 -19.58 18.61 3.48
N ALA A 364 -18.85 19.25 4.40
CA ALA A 364 -17.39 19.17 4.45
C ALA A 364 -16.89 17.76 4.73
N LEU A 365 -17.44 17.09 5.75
CA LEU A 365 -17.08 15.73 6.09
C LEU A 365 -17.39 14.77 4.94
N ALA A 366 -18.56 14.86 4.31
CA ALA A 366 -18.92 14.04 3.15
C ALA A 366 -17.91 14.21 2.00
N THR A 367 -17.51 15.44 1.72
CA THR A 367 -16.49 15.75 0.69
C THR A 367 -15.14 15.13 1.05
N TYR A 368 -14.75 15.15 2.33
CA TYR A 368 -13.47 14.62 2.79
C TYR A 368 -13.46 13.09 2.82
N ILE A 369 -14.57 12.46 3.20
CA ILE A 369 -14.78 11.01 3.13
C ILE A 369 -14.72 10.54 1.68
N HIS A 370 -15.34 11.26 0.76
CA HIS A 370 -15.30 10.89 -0.66
C HIS A 370 -13.86 10.78 -1.17
N LYS A 371 -13.03 11.78 -0.86
CA LYS A 371 -11.60 11.80 -1.23
C LYS A 371 -10.78 10.75 -0.48
N ALA A 372 -11.05 10.55 0.81
CA ALA A 372 -10.37 9.52 1.60
C ALA A 372 -10.70 8.11 1.12
N ALA A 373 -11.97 7.85 0.76
CA ALA A 373 -12.44 6.56 0.26
C ALA A 373 -11.90 6.27 -1.16
N GLU A 374 -11.76 7.28 -2.03
CA GLU A 374 -11.08 7.14 -3.33
C GLU A 374 -9.62 6.70 -3.13
N LYS A 375 -8.89 7.32 -2.20
CA LYS A 375 -7.53 6.92 -1.83
C LYS A 375 -7.47 5.49 -1.26
N LEU A 376 -8.41 5.15 -0.38
CA LEU A 376 -8.54 3.83 0.21
C LEU A 376 -8.70 2.74 -0.87
N ARG A 377 -9.59 2.99 -1.85
CA ARG A 377 -9.80 2.07 -2.98
C ARG A 377 -8.61 1.99 -3.93
N LYS A 378 -7.87 3.10 -4.12
CA LYS A 378 -6.60 3.09 -4.88
C LYS A 378 -5.57 2.17 -4.24
N GLN A 379 -5.51 2.11 -2.90
CA GLN A 379 -4.67 1.19 -2.13
C GLN A 379 -5.26 -0.24 -2.03
N ARG A 380 -6.47 -0.47 -2.56
CA ARG A 380 -7.21 -1.74 -2.45
C ARG A 380 -7.42 -2.20 -1.00
N SER A 381 -7.58 -1.24 -0.09
CA SER A 381 -7.81 -1.48 1.33
C SER A 381 -9.28 -1.26 1.71
N LEU A 382 -9.66 -1.78 2.87
CA LEU A 382 -10.93 -1.58 3.55
C LEU A 382 -10.68 -0.84 4.87
N CYS A 383 -11.61 -0.01 5.29
CA CYS A 383 -11.51 0.77 6.52
C CYS A 383 -12.25 0.07 7.66
N GLY A 384 -11.54 -0.34 8.71
CA GLY A 384 -12.11 -0.90 9.94
C GLY A 384 -12.47 0.15 11.01
N GLY A 385 -11.95 1.37 10.91
CA GLY A 385 -12.26 2.44 11.87
C GLY A 385 -12.27 3.83 11.25
N LEU A 386 -13.29 4.62 11.53
CA LEU A 386 -13.49 5.96 11.01
C LEU A 386 -13.46 6.98 12.15
N ARG A 387 -12.48 7.87 12.17
CA ARG A 387 -12.43 9.01 13.09
C ARG A 387 -12.80 10.28 12.36
N ILE A 388 -13.74 11.04 12.93
CA ILE A 388 -14.05 12.40 12.50
C ILE A 388 -13.66 13.40 13.59
N GLY A 389 -13.24 14.59 13.18
CA GLY A 389 -12.88 15.67 14.11
C GLY A 389 -13.36 17.02 13.61
N ILE A 390 -13.76 17.89 14.53
CA ILE A 390 -14.11 19.29 14.28
C ILE A 390 -13.42 20.19 15.29
N GLN A 391 -12.96 21.36 14.85
CA GLN A 391 -12.30 22.31 15.76
C GLN A 391 -12.47 23.77 15.33
N THR A 392 -12.53 24.67 16.32
CA THR A 392 -12.41 26.12 16.14
C THR A 392 -10.94 26.54 16.04
N SER A 393 -10.67 27.82 15.78
CA SER A 393 -9.29 28.28 15.56
C SER A 393 -8.57 28.43 16.88
N PHE A 394 -7.34 27.92 16.94
CA PHE A 394 -6.47 28.18 18.07
C PHE A 394 -6.12 29.68 18.21
N HIS A 395 -6.07 30.42 17.09
CA HIS A 395 -5.61 31.81 17.04
C HIS A 395 -6.73 32.88 16.95
N GLY A 396 -8.02 32.50 16.94
CA GLY A 396 -9.13 33.48 16.86
C GLY A 396 -9.68 33.88 18.22
N ASP A 397 -10.32 35.05 18.34
CA ASP A 397 -10.81 35.56 19.64
C ASP A 397 -12.09 34.88 20.16
N GLY A 398 -12.71 34.02 19.35
CA GLY A 398 -13.95 33.33 19.71
C GLY A 398 -13.78 32.12 20.65
N PRO A 399 -14.90 31.57 21.14
CA PRO A 399 -14.91 30.38 21.99
C PRO A 399 -14.12 29.19 21.40
N LYS A 400 -13.32 28.54 22.23
CA LYS A 400 -12.49 27.40 21.83
C LYS A 400 -13.26 26.10 21.99
N TYR A 401 -13.27 25.30 20.93
CA TYR A 401 -13.85 23.97 20.96
C TYR A 401 -13.14 23.07 19.97
N ALA A 402 -12.82 21.86 20.41
CA ALA A 402 -12.31 20.79 19.58
C ALA A 402 -12.87 19.48 20.12
N ASN A 403 -13.42 18.66 19.24
CA ASN A 403 -13.92 17.35 19.62
C ASN A 403 -13.79 16.38 18.44
N ALA A 404 -13.70 15.09 18.74
CA ALA A 404 -13.58 14.04 17.76
C ALA A 404 -14.34 12.80 18.22
N ALA A 405 -14.89 12.07 17.26
CA ALA A 405 -15.57 10.80 17.50
C ALA A 405 -14.94 9.73 16.60
N THR A 406 -14.76 8.55 17.16
CA THR A 406 -14.36 7.34 16.42
C THR A 406 -15.56 6.44 16.30
N VAL A 407 -15.82 5.96 15.09
CA VAL A 407 -16.88 5.01 14.76
C VAL A 407 -16.24 3.79 14.13
N ILE A 408 -16.73 2.62 14.50
CA ILE A 408 -16.35 1.34 13.91
C ILE A 408 -17.52 0.94 13.01
N PRO A 409 -17.31 0.83 11.68
CA PRO A 409 -18.33 0.26 10.78
C PRO A 409 -18.62 -1.19 11.14
N ASP A 410 -19.81 -1.67 10.82
CA ASP A 410 -20.23 -3.05 11.13
C ASP A 410 -19.27 -4.09 10.54
N TYR A 411 -18.67 -3.78 9.39
CA TYR A 411 -17.62 -4.56 8.74
C TYR A 411 -16.61 -3.63 8.05
N PRO A 412 -15.34 -4.06 7.86
CA PRO A 412 -14.37 -3.28 7.10
C PRO A 412 -14.89 -2.96 5.69
N THR A 413 -14.98 -1.68 5.34
CA THR A 413 -15.64 -1.23 4.11
C THR A 413 -14.87 -0.13 3.40
N ASP A 414 -15.00 -0.07 2.08
CA ASP A 414 -14.57 1.06 1.24
C ASP A 414 -15.75 1.79 0.59
N ASP A 415 -16.99 1.46 1.00
CA ASP A 415 -18.21 2.07 0.50
C ASP A 415 -18.38 3.49 1.07
N VAL A 416 -18.21 4.48 0.18
CA VAL A 416 -18.33 5.89 0.52
C VAL A 416 -19.69 6.22 1.13
N ARG A 417 -20.76 5.50 0.78
CA ARG A 417 -22.12 5.76 1.29
C ARG A 417 -22.24 5.36 2.75
N VAL A 418 -21.71 4.19 3.09
CA VAL A 418 -21.69 3.67 4.47
C VAL A 418 -20.81 4.56 5.34
N LEU A 419 -19.58 4.86 4.90
CA LEU A 419 -18.67 5.74 5.62
C LEU A 419 -19.25 7.14 5.83
N THR A 420 -19.91 7.72 4.82
CA THR A 420 -20.56 9.03 4.94
C THR A 420 -21.70 8.99 5.97
N LYS A 421 -22.52 7.94 5.96
CA LYS A 421 -23.62 7.77 6.94
C LYS A 421 -23.09 7.71 8.37
N HIS A 422 -22.04 6.94 8.63
CA HIS A 422 -21.42 6.86 9.96
C HIS A 422 -20.84 8.19 10.41
N ALA A 423 -20.17 8.93 9.53
CA ALA A 423 -19.63 10.24 9.85
C ALA A 423 -20.70 11.27 10.18
N LEU A 424 -21.77 11.35 9.39
CA LEU A 424 -22.85 12.31 9.65
C LEU A 424 -23.54 12.03 10.99
N ARG A 425 -23.76 10.75 11.32
CA ARG A 425 -24.29 10.36 12.64
C ARG A 425 -23.34 10.72 13.78
N ALA A 426 -22.04 10.51 13.60
CA ALA A 426 -21.05 10.89 14.61
C ALA A 426 -20.93 12.40 14.78
N LEU A 427 -21.15 13.17 13.70
CA LEU A 427 -21.12 14.63 13.74
C LEU A 427 -22.19 15.19 14.69
N GLU A 428 -23.38 14.60 14.71
CA GLU A 428 -24.46 14.99 15.63
C GLU A 428 -24.04 14.93 17.11
N GLY A 429 -23.20 13.96 17.47
CA GLY A 429 -22.71 13.80 18.85
C GLY A 429 -21.57 14.74 19.25
N ILE A 430 -20.83 15.29 18.28
CA ILE A 430 -19.68 16.17 18.55
C ILE A 430 -19.93 17.63 18.21
N TYR A 431 -20.97 17.94 17.43
CA TYR A 431 -21.33 19.30 17.07
C TYR A 431 -21.89 20.07 18.27
N ARG A 432 -21.53 21.35 18.38
CA ARG A 432 -22.11 22.29 19.35
C ARG A 432 -22.48 23.60 18.65
N PRO A 433 -23.72 24.08 18.84
CA PRO A 433 -24.11 25.39 18.32
C PRO A 433 -23.33 26.52 19.02
N GLY A 434 -23.20 27.65 18.33
CA GLY A 434 -22.54 28.85 18.85
C GLY A 434 -21.02 28.89 18.64
N PHE A 435 -20.41 27.87 18.04
CA PHE A 435 -18.98 27.83 17.73
C PHE A 435 -18.70 28.15 16.26
N ALA A 436 -17.56 28.82 16.02
CA ALA A 436 -17.07 29.17 14.69
C ALA A 436 -15.99 28.17 14.24
N TYR A 437 -16.40 27.06 13.63
CA TYR A 437 -15.48 25.98 13.25
C TYR A 437 -14.53 26.43 12.12
N SER A 438 -13.24 26.12 12.25
CA SER A 438 -12.22 26.36 11.21
C SER A 438 -11.83 25.13 10.43
N LYS A 439 -12.06 23.94 10.96
CA LYS A 439 -11.45 22.73 10.42
C LYS A 439 -12.35 21.55 10.71
N ALA A 440 -12.47 20.68 9.72
CA ALA A 440 -12.97 19.33 9.86
C ALA A 440 -11.91 18.34 9.38
N GLU A 441 -11.98 17.15 9.93
CA GLU A 441 -11.03 16.06 9.71
C GLU A 441 -11.76 14.74 9.59
N VAL A 442 -11.29 13.92 8.66
CA VAL A 442 -11.69 12.53 8.48
C VAL A 442 -10.42 11.70 8.43
N MET A 443 -10.36 10.67 9.26
CA MET A 443 -9.24 9.74 9.32
C MET A 443 -9.78 8.31 9.26
N LEU A 444 -9.39 7.60 8.20
CA LEU A 444 -9.62 6.17 8.04
C LEU A 444 -8.46 5.43 8.70
N MET A 445 -8.79 4.49 9.57
CA MET A 445 -7.88 3.75 10.43
C MET A 445 -8.20 2.26 10.32
N ASP A 446 -7.30 1.43 10.87
CA ASP A 446 -7.44 -0.02 10.80
C ASP A 446 -7.66 -0.48 9.35
N LEU A 447 -6.71 -0.08 8.49
CA LEU A 447 -6.77 -0.36 7.07
C LEU A 447 -6.34 -1.80 6.83
N ARG A 448 -7.24 -2.59 6.24
CA ARG A 448 -7.05 -4.02 6.01
C ARG A 448 -7.16 -4.33 4.53
N LYS A 449 -6.41 -5.29 4.00
CA LYS A 449 -6.65 -5.76 2.63
C LYS A 449 -7.80 -6.75 2.60
N ARG A 450 -8.43 -6.87 1.43
CA ARG A 450 -9.43 -7.90 1.17
C ARG A 450 -8.79 -9.28 1.34
N GLY A 451 -9.37 -10.12 2.19
CA GLY A 451 -8.86 -11.46 2.50
C GLY A 451 -7.79 -11.52 3.62
N GLU A 452 -7.28 -10.38 4.10
CA GLU A 452 -6.28 -10.34 5.19
C GLU A 452 -6.92 -10.14 6.59
N TYR A 453 -8.23 -10.35 6.71
CA TYR A 453 -8.91 -10.28 8.00
C TYR A 453 -9.93 -11.39 8.16
N THR A 454 -10.01 -11.93 9.37
CA THR A 454 -11.02 -12.92 9.75
C THR A 454 -12.36 -12.22 9.84
N GLN A 455 -13.33 -12.70 9.06
CA GLN A 455 -14.71 -12.27 9.20
C GLN A 455 -15.31 -12.88 10.46
N ASP A 456 -16.10 -12.11 11.18
CA ASP A 456 -16.96 -12.69 12.21
C ASP A 456 -18.05 -13.52 11.53
N LEU A 457 -18.31 -14.71 12.08
CA LEU A 457 -19.26 -15.70 11.57
C LEU A 457 -20.67 -15.12 11.39
N PHE A 458 -21.05 -14.14 12.22
CA PHE A 458 -22.37 -13.54 12.23
C PHE A 458 -22.43 -12.15 11.61
N THR A 459 -21.28 -11.55 11.31
CA THR A 459 -21.23 -10.19 10.77
C THR A 459 -21.26 -10.24 9.24
N PRO A 460 -22.21 -9.53 8.59
CA PRO A 460 -22.28 -9.49 7.14
C PRO A 460 -21.00 -8.85 6.57
N SER A 461 -20.46 -9.42 5.50
CA SER A 461 -19.36 -8.82 4.76
C SER A 461 -19.85 -7.85 3.70
N GLN A 462 -18.95 -7.02 3.17
CA GLN A 462 -19.28 -6.11 2.09
C GLN A 462 -19.80 -6.90 0.87
N PRO A 463 -21.01 -6.61 0.35
CA PRO A 463 -21.54 -7.34 -0.80
C PRO A 463 -20.71 -7.10 -2.07
N ALA A 464 -20.53 -8.13 -2.90
CA ALA A 464 -19.83 -8.02 -4.19
C ALA A 464 -20.45 -6.96 -5.13
N ARG A 465 -21.76 -6.72 -5.03
CA ARG A 465 -22.44 -5.65 -5.78
C ARG A 465 -21.94 -4.25 -5.38
N THR A 466 -21.58 -4.07 -4.11
CA THR A 466 -21.01 -2.80 -3.62
C THR A 466 -19.63 -2.57 -4.22
N ASP A 467 -18.81 -3.61 -4.35
CA ASP A 467 -17.49 -3.52 -4.97
C ASP A 467 -17.61 -3.09 -6.44
N ALA A 468 -18.52 -3.71 -7.19
CA ALA A 468 -18.81 -3.34 -8.56
C ALA A 468 -19.27 -1.89 -8.67
N LEU A 469 -20.17 -1.45 -7.78
CA LEU A 469 -20.66 -0.08 -7.75
C LEU A 469 -19.55 0.94 -7.48
N MET A 470 -18.73 0.72 -6.45
CA MET A 470 -17.61 1.62 -6.12
C MET A 470 -16.59 1.68 -7.27
N SER A 471 -16.30 0.54 -7.91
CA SER A 471 -15.43 0.48 -9.09
C SER A 471 -15.98 1.28 -10.27
N VAL A 472 -17.28 1.17 -10.56
CA VAL A 472 -17.94 1.94 -11.63
C VAL A 472 -17.90 3.43 -11.33
N MET A 473 -18.19 3.81 -10.08
CA MET A 473 -18.14 5.20 -9.63
C MET A 473 -16.75 5.81 -9.82
N ASP A 474 -15.69 5.10 -9.41
CA ASP A 474 -14.30 5.55 -9.60
C ASP A 474 -13.91 5.63 -11.08
N LYS A 475 -14.36 4.68 -11.92
CA LYS A 475 -14.11 4.71 -13.38
C LYS A 475 -14.75 5.94 -14.03
N ILE A 476 -15.98 6.28 -13.65
CA ILE A 476 -16.69 7.45 -14.18
C ILE A 476 -15.98 8.73 -13.75
N ASN A 477 -15.64 8.85 -12.46
CA ASN A 477 -14.89 10.01 -11.94
C ASN A 477 -13.51 10.15 -12.59
N ARG A 478 -12.83 9.04 -12.89
CA ARG A 478 -11.54 9.08 -13.58
C ARG A 478 -11.67 9.56 -15.03
N ARG A 479 -12.73 9.15 -15.73
CA ARG A 479 -12.93 9.48 -17.15
C ARG A 479 -13.44 10.91 -17.35
N TRP A 480 -14.36 11.35 -16.51
CA TRP A 480 -15.12 12.60 -16.73
C TRP A 480 -14.73 13.73 -15.79
N GLY A 481 -13.74 13.50 -14.93
CA GLY A 481 -13.28 14.47 -13.95
C GLY A 481 -13.69 14.12 -12.53
N HIS A 482 -12.81 14.47 -11.61
CA HIS A 482 -13.03 14.23 -10.19
C HIS A 482 -14.30 14.94 -9.71
N ASP A 483 -15.04 14.29 -8.83
CA ASP A 483 -16.33 14.76 -8.29
C ASP A 483 -17.50 14.78 -9.31
N CYS A 484 -17.38 14.13 -10.48
CA CYS A 484 -18.47 13.97 -11.46
C CYS A 484 -19.67 13.20 -10.86
N LEU A 485 -19.40 12.01 -10.30
CA LEU A 485 -20.31 11.25 -9.46
C LEU A 485 -19.90 11.40 -7.99
N ARG A 486 -20.88 11.73 -7.17
CA ARG A 486 -20.70 11.94 -5.73
C ARG A 486 -21.97 11.65 -4.97
N THR A 487 -21.83 11.51 -3.66
CA THR A 487 -22.98 11.37 -2.77
C THR A 487 -23.73 12.70 -2.70
N ALA A 488 -25.05 12.65 -2.51
CA ALA A 488 -25.90 13.84 -2.44
C ALA A 488 -25.49 14.83 -1.33
N ALA A 489 -24.78 14.34 -0.30
CA ALA A 489 -24.24 15.17 0.78
C ALA A 489 -23.08 16.08 0.34
N VAL A 490 -22.47 15.84 -0.83
CA VAL A 490 -21.37 16.67 -1.36
C VAL A 490 -21.93 17.82 -2.21
N PRO A 491 -21.71 19.08 -1.82
CA PRO A 491 -22.22 20.24 -2.56
C PRO A 491 -21.47 20.47 -3.89
N LEU A 492 -22.13 21.13 -4.85
CA LEU A 492 -21.50 21.59 -6.11
C LEU A 492 -20.41 22.62 -5.84
N SER A 493 -20.77 23.67 -5.09
CA SER A 493 -19.94 24.83 -4.82
C SER A 493 -20.04 25.19 -3.34
N PRO A 494 -19.15 24.66 -2.48
CA PRO A 494 -19.17 24.96 -1.05
C PRO A 494 -18.56 26.32 -0.74
N ASP A 495 -19.29 27.16 0.02
CA ASP A 495 -18.80 28.47 0.49
C ASP A 495 -17.64 28.35 1.50
N TRP A 496 -17.54 27.21 2.19
CA TRP A 496 -16.49 26.90 3.16
C TRP A 496 -15.19 26.39 2.52
N GLY A 497 -15.11 26.35 1.19
CA GLY A 497 -13.93 25.90 0.45
C GLY A 497 -12.61 26.57 0.91
N MET A 498 -11.49 25.86 0.74
CA MET A 498 -10.17 26.37 1.10
C MET A 498 -9.84 27.67 0.33
N ARG A 499 -9.33 28.70 1.02
CA ARG A 499 -8.83 29.92 0.38
C ARG A 499 -7.63 29.61 -0.52
N ARG A 500 -7.69 30.02 -1.78
CA ARG A 500 -6.66 29.79 -2.80
C ARG A 500 -6.20 31.08 -3.49
N ALA A 501 -6.39 32.24 -2.85
CA ALA A 501 -6.11 33.55 -3.45
C ALA A 501 -4.61 33.80 -3.76
N LEU A 502 -3.70 33.09 -3.09
CA LEU A 502 -2.26 33.15 -3.34
C LEU A 502 -1.76 32.02 -4.26
N LEU A 503 -2.67 31.25 -4.86
CA LEU A 503 -2.29 30.21 -5.80
C LEU A 503 -1.73 30.87 -7.07
N SER A 504 -0.53 30.47 -7.48
CA SER A 504 0.00 30.89 -8.79
C SER A 504 -0.94 30.39 -9.90
N PRO A 505 -1.15 31.17 -10.97
CA PRO A 505 -1.94 30.71 -12.10
C PRO A 505 -1.40 29.39 -12.67
N SER A 506 -2.31 28.60 -13.21
CA SER A 506 -2.05 27.24 -13.69
C SER A 506 -1.47 27.26 -15.11
N TYR A 507 -0.31 27.92 -15.27
CA TYR A 507 0.31 28.21 -16.56
C TYR A 507 0.52 26.99 -17.46
N MET A 508 0.73 25.81 -16.88
CA MET A 508 1.01 24.58 -17.63
C MET A 508 -0.22 23.68 -17.81
N THR A 509 -1.36 24.01 -17.22
CA THR A 509 -2.53 23.11 -17.17
C THR A 509 -3.86 23.79 -17.49
N SER A 510 -3.88 25.10 -17.68
CA SER A 510 -5.05 25.88 -18.07
C SER A 510 -4.66 26.97 -19.06
N TRP A 511 -5.19 26.87 -20.28
CA TRP A 511 -4.98 27.85 -21.35
C TRP A 511 -5.41 29.26 -20.93
N ASP A 512 -6.53 29.37 -20.22
CA ASP A 512 -7.08 30.65 -19.73
C ASP A 512 -6.18 31.34 -18.69
N GLN A 513 -5.23 30.61 -18.11
CA GLN A 513 -4.33 31.10 -17.08
C GLN A 513 -2.90 31.30 -17.60
N MET A 514 -2.67 31.18 -18.92
CA MET A 514 -1.37 31.47 -19.54
C MET A 514 -1.05 32.97 -19.49
N TRP A 515 0.25 33.30 -19.57
CA TRP A 515 0.69 34.68 -19.73
C TRP A 515 0.20 35.23 -21.08
N THR A 516 -0.60 36.28 -21.01
CA THR A 516 -0.98 37.08 -22.16
C THR A 516 0.07 38.18 -22.34
N VAL A 517 0.94 37.99 -23.32
CA VAL A 517 1.86 39.05 -23.76
C VAL A 517 1.11 39.89 -24.79
N GLN A 518 0.83 41.15 -24.47
CA GLN A 518 0.35 42.10 -25.47
C GLN A 518 1.57 42.57 -26.28
N CYS A 519 1.57 42.24 -27.58
CA CYS A 519 2.55 42.75 -28.54
C CYS A 519 2.15 44.12 -29.05
#